data_AF-A0A436DU37-F1
#
_entry.id   AF-A0A436DU37-F1
#
_cell.length_a   1.000
_cell.length_b   1.000
_cell.length_c   1.000
_cell.angle_alpha   90.00
_cell.angle_beta   90.00
_cell.angle_gamma   90.00
#
_symmetry.space_group_name_H-M   'P 1'
#
loop_
_entity.id
_entity.type
_entity.pdbx_description
1 polymer ?
#
loop_
_entity_poly.entity_id
_entity_poly.type
_entity_poly.pdbx_seq_one_letter_code
_entity_poly.pdbx_strand_id
1 'polypeptide(L)'
;MNTIGWPNFRSLNQEGIVFAIAVVLFVAAAIGLPGFIDPNNLVAIVRSVSVLGILALGMAVVIIGRGIDLSAVAIMAMSVAWYLQLLNSGTPDGLAFAYV
;
A
#
# COMPACT_ATOMS: atom_id res chain seq x y z
N MET A 1 -6.96 -33.54 24.16
CA MET A 1 -7.83 -33.71 22.97
C MET A 1 -8.25 -32.33 22.52
N ASN A 2 -7.92 -32.02 21.26
CA ASN A 2 -7.92 -30.69 20.67
C ASN A 2 -9.33 -30.11 20.53
N THR A 3 -9.49 -28.83 20.84
CA THR A 3 -10.37 -27.98 20.02
C THR A 3 -9.54 -26.82 19.51
N ILE A 4 -8.96 -27.02 18.33
CA ILE A 4 -8.50 -25.95 17.45
C ILE A 4 -9.78 -25.16 17.11
N GLY A 5 -10.09 -24.16 17.92
CA GLY A 5 -11.28 -23.34 17.77
C GLY A 5 -11.05 -22.40 16.60
N TRP A 6 -11.78 -22.63 15.51
CA TRP A 6 -11.86 -21.70 14.40
C TRP A 6 -12.38 -20.34 14.90
N PRO A 7 -11.91 -19.21 14.32
CA PRO A 7 -12.34 -17.90 14.76
C PRO A 7 -13.87 -17.76 14.69
N ASN A 8 -14.45 -17.27 15.78
CA ASN A 8 -15.90 -17.15 15.96
C ASN A 8 -16.43 -16.00 15.08
N PHE A 9 -17.11 -16.29 13.98
CA PHE A 9 -17.61 -15.31 12.98
C PHE A 9 -18.64 -14.30 13.54
N ARG A 10 -19.07 -14.42 14.80
CA ARG A 10 -20.06 -13.53 15.44
C ARG A 10 -19.47 -12.29 16.12
N SER A 11 -18.14 -12.15 16.20
CA SER A 11 -17.45 -10.98 16.77
C SER A 11 -16.41 -10.40 15.81
N LEU A 12 -16.72 -10.31 14.53
CA LEU A 12 -15.80 -9.76 13.54
C LEU A 12 -15.65 -8.25 13.73
N ASN A 13 -14.57 -7.84 14.39
CA ASN A 13 -14.15 -6.44 14.40
C ASN A 13 -13.67 -6.04 12.99
N GLN A 14 -13.75 -4.76 12.65
CA GLN A 14 -13.37 -4.24 11.32
C GLN A 14 -11.94 -4.66 10.94
N GLU A 15 -11.02 -4.65 11.90
CA GLU A 15 -9.64 -5.13 11.75
C GLU A 15 -9.57 -6.59 11.30
N GLY A 16 -10.40 -7.46 11.89
CA GLY A 16 -10.46 -8.87 11.56
C GLY A 16 -11.02 -9.11 10.15
N ILE A 17 -12.01 -8.32 9.74
CA ILE A 17 -12.57 -8.37 8.37
C ILE A 17 -11.50 -7.94 7.36
N VAL A 18 -10.83 -6.82 7.61
CA VAL A 18 -9.77 -6.30 6.72
C VAL A 18 -8.62 -7.31 6.61
N PHE A 19 -8.20 -7.90 7.74
CA PHE A 19 -7.17 -8.92 7.74
C PHE A 19 -7.58 -10.18 6.95
N ALA A 20 -8.82 -10.65 7.15
CA ALA A 20 -9.34 -11.79 6.40
C ALA A 20 -9.36 -11.53 4.88
N ILE A 21 -9.81 -10.33 4.46
CA ILE A 21 -9.79 -9.92 3.04
C ILE A 21 -8.35 -9.89 2.51
N ALA A 22 -7.41 -9.33 3.28
CA ALA A 22 -6.00 -9.29 2.89
C ALA A 22 -5.41 -10.70 2.68
N VAL A 23 -5.70 -11.65 3.59
CA VAL A 23 -5.26 -13.05 3.46
C VAL A 23 -5.88 -13.70 2.23
N VAL A 24 -7.18 -13.51 1.98
CA VAL A 24 -7.87 -14.08 0.81
C VAL A 24 -7.26 -13.54 -0.49
N LEU A 25 -7.05 -12.22 -0.58
CA LEU A 25 -6.43 -11.60 -1.75
C LEU A 25 -4.98 -12.07 -1.95
N PHE A 26 -4.22 -12.22 -0.87
CA PHE A 26 -2.84 -12.71 -0.93
C PHE A 26 -2.79 -14.15 -1.46
N VAL A 27 -3.64 -15.05 -0.96
CA VAL A 27 -3.71 -16.44 -1.42
C VAL A 27 -4.17 -16.50 -2.88
N ALA A 28 -5.19 -15.71 -3.25
CA ALA A 28 -5.65 -15.63 -4.63
C ALA A 28 -4.55 -15.14 -5.58
N ALA A 29 -3.78 -14.12 -5.19
CA ALA A 29 -2.65 -13.62 -5.98
C ALA A 29 -1.49 -14.62 -6.05
N ALA A 30 -1.18 -15.30 -4.95
CA ALA A 30 -0.13 -16.32 -4.89
C ALA A 30 -0.40 -17.50 -5.84
N ILE A 31 -1.66 -17.84 -6.07
CA ILE A 31 -2.06 -18.92 -6.97
C ILE A 31 -2.26 -18.39 -8.40
N GLY A 32 -2.85 -17.20 -8.56
CA GLY A 32 -3.29 -16.66 -9.85
C GLY A 32 -2.24 -15.88 -10.64
N LEU A 33 -1.20 -15.35 -9.98
CA LEU A 33 -0.16 -14.54 -10.62
C LEU A 33 1.21 -15.25 -10.58
N PRO A 34 1.77 -15.61 -11.76
CA PRO A 34 3.14 -16.11 -11.84
C PRO A 34 4.14 -15.11 -11.24
N GLY A 35 5.02 -15.58 -10.36
CA GLY A 35 6.05 -14.76 -9.72
C GLY A 35 5.57 -13.90 -8.54
N PHE A 36 4.31 -14.00 -8.13
CA PHE A 36 3.81 -13.21 -6.98
C PHE A 36 4.58 -13.50 -5.69
N ILE A 37 4.88 -14.77 -5.43
CA ILE A 37 5.61 -15.21 -4.22
C ILE A 37 7.14 -15.09 -4.36
N ASP A 38 7.65 -14.56 -5.47
CA ASP A 38 9.07 -14.37 -5.64
C ASP A 38 9.60 -13.39 -4.57
N PRO A 39 10.76 -13.68 -3.94
CA PRO A 39 11.28 -12.84 -2.85
C PRO A 39 11.42 -11.37 -3.25
N ASN A 40 11.81 -11.09 -4.49
CA ASN A 40 11.94 -9.73 -5.01
C ASN A 40 10.59 -9.02 -5.08
N ASN A 41 9.54 -9.71 -5.52
CA ASN A 41 8.19 -9.14 -5.59
C ASN A 41 7.61 -8.93 -4.19
N LEU A 42 7.78 -9.89 -3.29
CA LEU A 42 7.35 -9.74 -1.89
C LEU A 42 8.05 -8.56 -1.20
N VAL A 43 9.36 -8.39 -1.40
CA VAL A 43 10.11 -7.23 -0.90
C VAL A 43 9.59 -5.93 -1.52
N ALA A 44 9.30 -5.91 -2.82
CA ALA A 44 8.74 -4.74 -3.49
C ALA A 44 7.37 -4.35 -2.91
N ILE A 45 6.48 -5.33 -2.70
CA ILE A 45 5.17 -5.10 -2.08
C ILE A 45 5.32 -4.53 -0.66
N VAL A 46 6.14 -5.18 0.18
CA VAL A 46 6.37 -4.73 1.57
C VAL A 46 6.95 -3.32 1.59
N ARG A 47 7.88 -2.99 0.69
CA ARG A 47 8.46 -1.64 0.57
C ARG A 47 7.39 -0.61 0.20
N SER A 48 6.59 -0.88 -0.83
CA SER A 48 5.53 0.03 -1.28
C SER A 48 4.48 0.30 -0.18
N VAL A 49 4.04 -0.74 0.52
CA VAL A 49 3.10 -0.59 1.65
C VAL A 49 3.75 0.13 2.82
N SER A 50 5.04 -0.11 3.08
CA SER A 50 5.79 0.58 4.14
C SER A 50 5.92 2.08 3.87
N VAL A 51 6.13 2.51 2.63
CA VAL A 51 6.14 3.94 2.26
C VAL A 51 4.79 4.59 2.62
N LEU A 52 3.68 3.96 2.24
CA LEU A 52 2.34 4.44 2.60
C LEU A 52 2.12 4.45 4.12
N GLY A 53 2.59 3.42 4.83
CA GLY A 53 2.48 3.33 6.28
C GLY A 53 3.26 4.42 7.01
N ILE A 54 4.50 4.71 6.60
CA ILE A 54 5.33 5.78 7.16
C ILE A 54 4.66 7.15 6.95
N LEU A 55 4.14 7.40 5.74
CA LEU A 55 3.41 8.63 5.44
C LEU A 55 2.12 8.74 6.28
N ALA A 56 1.37 7.64 6.43
CA ALA A 56 0.16 7.58 7.25
C ALA A 56 0.44 7.88 8.73
N LEU A 57 1.55 7.38 9.27
CA LEU A 57 1.99 7.72 10.63
C LEU A 57 2.31 9.21 10.75
N GLY A 58 2.99 9.81 9.77
CA GLY A 58 3.23 11.24 9.72
C GLY A 58 1.93 12.06 9.70
N MET A 59 0.98 11.67 8.85
CA MET A 59 -0.34 12.31 8.79
C MET A 59 -1.13 12.15 10.10
N ALA A 60 -1.02 11.01 10.78
CA ALA A 60 -1.68 10.80 12.07
C ALA A 60 -1.22 11.83 13.12
N VAL A 61 0.07 12.15 13.16
CA VAL A 61 0.60 13.20 14.04
C VAL A 61 -0.01 14.57 13.72
N VAL A 62 -0.10 14.93 12.43
CA VAL A 62 -0.69 16.20 11.98
C VAL A 62 -2.19 16.28 12.34
N ILE A 63 -2.92 15.18 12.16
CA ILE A 63 -4.35 15.06 12.50
C ILE A 63 -4.58 15.24 14.00
N ILE A 64 -3.76 14.62 14.84
CA ILE A 64 -3.82 14.81 16.31
C ILE A 64 -3.55 16.28 16.66
N GLY A 65 -2.63 16.94 15.95
CA GLY A 65 -2.38 18.38 16.03
C GLY A 65 -3.50 19.28 15.49
N ARG A 66 -4.67 18.71 15.12
CA ARG A 66 -5.84 19.36 14.51
C ARG A 66 -5.66 19.82 13.06
N GLY A 67 -4.63 19.34 12.36
CA GLY A 67 -4.47 19.55 10.91
C GLY A 67 -5.03 18.36 10.13
N ILE A 68 -5.99 18.57 9.22
CA ILE A 68 -6.56 17.48 8.38
C ILE A 68 -5.69 17.29 7.13
N ASP A 69 -4.38 17.11 7.31
CA ASP A 69 -3.45 17.08 6.17
C ASP A 69 -3.35 15.67 5.57
N LEU A 70 -4.28 15.37 4.66
CA LEU A 70 -4.21 14.19 3.79
C LEU A 70 -3.39 14.45 2.51
N SER A 71 -2.79 15.64 2.36
CA SER A 71 -2.11 16.03 1.13
C SER A 71 -0.81 15.26 0.89
N ALA A 72 -0.16 14.72 1.92
CA ALA A 72 1.12 14.01 1.77
C ALA A 72 1.03 12.79 0.83
N VAL A 73 -0.01 11.97 0.98
CA VAL A 73 -0.24 10.82 0.08
C VAL A 73 -0.68 11.29 -1.30
N ALA A 74 -1.49 12.34 -1.38
CA ALA A 74 -1.93 12.91 -2.65
C ALA A 74 -0.75 13.49 -3.45
N ILE A 75 0.15 14.22 -2.80
CA ILE A 75 1.36 14.79 -3.40
C ILE A 75 2.26 13.67 -3.91
N MET A 76 2.53 12.65 -3.09
CA MET A 76 3.36 11.51 -3.50
C MET A 76 2.78 10.78 -4.73
N ALA A 77 1.46 10.52 -4.74
CA ALA A 77 0.80 9.91 -5.89
C ALA A 77 0.84 10.80 -7.14
N MET A 78 0.59 12.11 -6.98
CA MET A 78 0.61 13.07 -8.08
C MET A 78 2.02 13.28 -8.64
N SER A 79 3.05 13.33 -7.81
CA SER A 79 4.44 13.42 -8.25
C SER A 79 4.82 12.21 -9.12
N VAL A 80 4.49 10.99 -8.69
CA VAL A 80 4.74 9.79 -9.48
C VAL A 80 3.93 9.79 -10.78
N ALA A 81 2.64 10.14 -10.72
CA ALA A 81 1.80 10.20 -11.91
C ALA A 81 2.31 11.24 -12.93
N TRP A 82 2.73 12.41 -12.47
CA TRP A 82 3.28 13.47 -13.30
C TRP A 82 4.60 13.06 -13.95
N TYR A 83 5.49 12.44 -13.17
CA TYR A 83 6.74 11.88 -13.68
C TYR A 83 6.48 10.89 -14.82
N LEU A 84 5.58 9.92 -14.61
CA LEU A 84 5.23 8.92 -15.62
C LEU A 84 4.57 9.55 -16.86
N GLN A 85 3.75 10.59 -16.68
CA GLN A 85 3.14 11.33 -17.78
C GLN A 85 4.20 12.06 -18.63
N LEU A 86 5.21 12.65 -18.00
CA LEU A 86 6.32 13.31 -18.69
C LEU A 86 7.15 12.30 -19.49
N LEU A 87 7.48 11.14 -18.91
CA LEU A 87 8.15 10.05 -19.63
C LEU A 87 7.32 9.59 -20.83
N ASN A 88 6.00 9.42 -20.66
CA ASN A 88 5.10 9.01 -21.74
C ASN A 88 5.05 10.03 -22.89
N SER A 89 5.14 11.32 -22.56
CA SER A 89 5.21 12.41 -23.56
C SER A 89 6.57 12.53 -24.27
N GLY A 90 7.54 11.68 -23.97
CA GLY A 90 8.87 11.69 -24.57
C GLY A 90 9.87 12.64 -23.90
N THR A 91 9.54 13.15 -22.70
CA THR A 91 10.50 13.96 -21.93
C THR A 91 11.64 13.08 -21.42
N PRO A 92 12.92 13.46 -21.61
CA PRO A 92 14.05 12.70 -21.11
C PRO A 92 14.02 12.52 -19.58
N ASP A 93 14.41 11.35 -19.08
CA ASP A 93 14.28 10.94 -17.66
C ASP A 93 14.81 11.99 -16.66
N GLY A 94 15.99 12.56 -16.93
CA GLY A 94 16.61 13.54 -16.05
C GLY A 94 15.84 14.87 -15.98
N LEU A 95 15.26 15.29 -17.11
CA LEU A 95 14.40 16.48 -17.16
C LEU A 95 13.04 16.21 -16.54
N ALA A 96 12.47 15.03 -16.77
CA ALA A 96 11.21 14.61 -16.16
C ALA A 96 11.32 14.59 -14.61
N PHE A 97 12.44 14.09 -14.08
CA PHE A 97 12.69 14.10 -12.64
C PHE A 97 12.84 15.51 -12.06
N ALA A 98 13.44 16.44 -12.82
CA ALA A 98 13.61 17.82 -12.38
C ALA A 98 12.29 18.64 -12.36
N TYR A 99 11.24 18.17 -13.05
CA TYR A 99 9.94 18.85 -13.16
C TYR A 99 8.87 18.33 -12.19
N VAL A 100 9.23 17.40 -11.31
CA VAL A 100 8.34 16.72 -10.35
C VAL A 100 8.76 17.10 -8.93
#